data_AF-A0A661WS35-F1
#
_entry.id   AF-A0A661WS35-F1
#
_cell.length_a   1.000
_cell.length_b   1.000
_cell.length_c   1.000
_cell.angle_alpha   90.00
_cell.angle_beta   90.00
_cell.angle_gamma   90.00
#
_symmetry.space_group_name_H-M   'P 1'
#
loop_
_entity.id
_entity.type
_entity.pdbx_description
1 polymer ?
#
loop_
_entity_poly.entity_id
_entity_poly.type
_entity_poly.pdbx_seq_one_letter_code
_entity_poly.pdbx_strand_id
1 'polypeptide(L)'
;MRFIFKRILVASVAILLSVTFALAQTKWLPDFYGQAGYISISDPEAVMVGSLAPGQTLKIGLKDVGLFTGHICPGAASGFMLTKMALKELFGKQIPERGKIRIATMPNNDLANVAAYITGILPMNLLGEHPDLIVDPKLKPQKPGKLVLIFQRKDTGKMVKAVFNKAKIEDAQTKKAIFAYKKRFAAGRANEEEIDEMGALIQNLVKKIILDTSRDLFKITPCSKYKFPNQ
;
A
#
# COMPACT_ATOMS: atom_id res chain seq x y z
N MET A 1 58.04 -50.74 -31.57
CA MET A 1 56.65 -50.59 -32.03
C MET A 1 56.08 -49.32 -31.40
N ARG A 2 55.91 -48.23 -32.17
CA ARG A 2 55.47 -46.91 -31.67
C ARG A 2 53.97 -46.93 -31.39
N PHE A 3 53.55 -46.72 -30.14
CA PHE A 3 52.14 -46.54 -29.78
C PHE A 3 51.76 -45.06 -29.89
N ILE A 4 50.76 -44.77 -30.71
CA ILE A 4 50.20 -43.45 -30.97
C ILE A 4 49.17 -43.13 -29.86
N PHE A 5 49.45 -42.11 -29.04
CA PHE A 5 48.45 -41.55 -28.13
C PHE A 5 47.48 -40.66 -28.92
N LYS A 6 46.22 -41.10 -29.11
CA LYS A 6 45.14 -40.23 -29.57
C LYS A 6 44.69 -39.34 -28.40
N ARG A 7 44.91 -38.03 -28.52
CA ARG A 7 44.34 -37.01 -27.65
C ARG A 7 42.83 -36.95 -27.87
N ILE A 8 42.04 -37.25 -26.85
CA ILE A 8 40.59 -37.01 -26.84
C ILE A 8 40.38 -35.57 -26.35
N LEU A 9 39.90 -34.71 -27.23
CA LEU A 9 39.47 -33.34 -26.91
C LEU A 9 38.06 -33.42 -26.33
N VAL A 10 37.90 -33.22 -25.02
CA VAL A 10 36.58 -33.09 -24.39
C VAL A 10 36.13 -31.64 -24.58
N ALA A 11 35.16 -31.42 -25.46
CA ALA A 11 34.50 -30.12 -25.61
C ALA A 11 33.52 -29.91 -24.45
N SER A 12 33.86 -29.02 -23.53
CA SER A 12 32.97 -28.60 -22.44
C SER A 12 31.83 -27.74 -23.00
N VAL A 13 30.65 -28.31 -23.15
CA VAL A 13 29.43 -27.56 -23.45
C VAL A 13 28.95 -26.87 -22.17
N ALA A 14 29.21 -25.56 -22.04
CA ALA A 14 28.65 -24.75 -20.98
C ALA A 14 27.17 -24.47 -21.29
N ILE A 15 26.27 -25.25 -20.70
CA ILE A 15 24.83 -24.99 -20.74
C ILE A 15 24.56 -23.83 -19.76
N LEU A 16 24.34 -22.62 -20.27
CA LEU A 16 23.75 -21.54 -19.50
C LEU A 16 22.29 -21.89 -19.19
N LEU A 17 22.05 -22.56 -18.07
CA LEU A 17 20.72 -22.66 -17.47
C LEU A 17 20.32 -21.27 -16.97
N SER A 18 19.51 -20.57 -17.77
CA SER A 18 18.76 -19.42 -17.29
C SER A 18 17.69 -19.94 -16.33
N VAL A 19 18.03 -19.99 -15.05
CA VAL A 19 17.08 -20.34 -13.98
C VAL A 19 16.08 -19.19 -13.88
N THR A 20 14.98 -19.30 -14.61
CA THR A 20 13.81 -18.48 -14.38
C THR A 20 13.15 -19.01 -13.10
N PHE A 21 13.44 -18.36 -11.97
CA PHE A 21 12.65 -18.55 -10.76
C PHE A 21 11.25 -17.97 -11.01
N ALA A 22 10.33 -18.79 -11.52
CA ALA A 22 8.91 -18.50 -11.48
C ALA A 22 8.46 -18.61 -10.02
N LEU A 23 8.57 -17.53 -9.26
CA LEU A 23 7.91 -17.44 -7.97
C LEU A 23 6.41 -17.54 -8.21
N ALA A 24 5.74 -18.49 -7.56
CA ALA A 24 4.29 -18.57 -7.57
C ALA A 24 3.73 -17.27 -6.95
N GLN A 25 3.30 -16.34 -7.80
CA GLN A 25 2.67 -15.10 -7.38
C GLN A 25 1.18 -15.18 -7.68
N THR A 26 0.38 -14.54 -6.84
CA THR A 26 -1.03 -14.33 -7.13
C THR A 26 -1.19 -13.70 -8.51
N LYS A 27 -1.93 -14.38 -9.38
CA LYS A 27 -2.30 -13.84 -10.69
C LYS A 27 -3.41 -12.80 -10.51
N TRP A 28 -3.00 -11.57 -10.26
CA TRP A 28 -3.89 -10.42 -10.27
C TRP A 28 -4.43 -10.17 -11.68
N LEU A 29 -5.73 -9.97 -11.85
CA LEU A 29 -6.34 -9.80 -13.18
C LEU A 29 -5.81 -8.54 -13.91
N PRO A 30 -5.76 -7.34 -13.30
CA PRO A 30 -5.31 -6.14 -14.00
C PRO A 30 -3.80 -5.94 -13.90
N ASP A 31 -3.15 -5.73 -15.05
CA ASP A 31 -1.70 -5.54 -15.11
C ASP A 31 -1.22 -4.15 -14.65
N PHE A 32 -2.13 -3.17 -14.63
CA PHE A 32 -1.76 -1.77 -14.33
C PHE A 32 -1.37 -1.52 -12.86
N TYR A 33 -1.55 -2.47 -11.95
CA TYR A 33 -1.22 -2.29 -10.53
C TYR A 33 0.25 -1.92 -10.29
N GLY A 34 1.16 -2.39 -11.15
CA GLY A 34 2.59 -2.04 -11.06
C GLY A 34 2.86 -0.54 -11.23
N GLN A 35 1.95 0.21 -11.86
CA GLN A 35 2.10 1.65 -12.10
C GLN A 35 1.99 2.48 -10.81
N ALA A 36 1.46 1.91 -9.71
CA ALA A 36 1.50 2.53 -8.39
C ALA A 36 2.95 2.64 -7.84
N GLY A 37 3.87 1.85 -8.39
CA GLY A 37 5.25 1.73 -7.94
C GLY A 37 5.35 1.16 -6.53
N TYR A 38 6.47 1.45 -5.87
CA TYR A 38 6.82 0.86 -4.57
C TYR A 38 7.05 1.94 -3.51
N ILE A 39 6.99 1.51 -2.25
CA ILE A 39 7.46 2.21 -1.06
C ILE A 39 8.65 1.41 -0.53
N SER A 40 9.83 2.03 -0.47
CA SER A 40 10.98 1.48 0.25
C SER A 40 10.94 1.97 1.69
N ILE A 41 10.99 1.07 2.66
CA ILE A 41 10.90 1.39 4.08
C ILE A 41 11.87 0.52 4.88
N SER A 42 12.59 1.10 5.85
CA SER A 42 13.44 0.33 6.77
C SER A 42 12.61 -0.23 7.92
N ASP A 43 13.02 -1.38 8.42
CA ASP A 43 12.38 -2.07 9.54
C ASP A 43 13.48 -2.60 10.48
N PRO A 44 13.78 -1.87 11.58
CA PRO A 44 14.82 -2.27 12.53
C PRO A 44 14.54 -3.62 13.19
N GLU A 45 13.28 -3.97 13.41
CA GLU A 45 12.89 -5.27 13.99
C GLU A 45 13.17 -6.41 13.03
N ALA A 46 12.91 -6.21 11.73
CA ALA A 46 13.28 -7.18 10.70
C ALA A 46 14.80 -7.41 10.65
N VAL A 47 15.61 -6.38 10.90
CA VAL A 47 17.07 -6.52 11.02
C VAL A 47 17.46 -7.25 12.32
N MET A 48 16.84 -6.87 13.43
CA MET A 48 17.09 -7.46 14.75
C MET A 48 16.87 -8.98 14.76
N VAL A 49 15.82 -9.47 14.11
CA VAL A 49 15.52 -10.91 14.03
C VAL A 49 16.20 -11.61 12.87
N GLY A 50 17.07 -10.93 12.13
CA GLY A 50 17.82 -11.50 11.01
C GLY A 50 16.99 -11.77 9.75
N SER A 51 15.78 -11.22 9.63
CA SER A 51 14.97 -11.29 8.40
C SER A 51 15.51 -10.40 7.29
N LEU A 52 16.25 -9.33 7.64
CA LEU A 52 16.93 -8.44 6.72
C LEU A 52 18.37 -8.18 7.19
N ALA A 53 19.30 -8.03 6.25
CA ALA A 53 20.63 -7.52 6.56
C ALA A 53 20.58 -6.01 6.90
N PRO A 54 21.49 -5.50 7.74
CA PRO A 54 21.60 -4.06 8.00
C PRO A 54 21.68 -3.25 6.69
N GLY A 55 20.90 -2.17 6.61
CA GLY A 55 20.81 -1.30 5.44
C GLY A 55 19.87 -1.78 4.33
N GLN A 56 19.31 -3.00 4.42
CA GLN A 56 18.25 -3.43 3.52
C GLN A 56 16.90 -2.80 3.90
N THR A 57 16.02 -2.70 2.90
CA THR A 57 14.67 -2.12 3.06
C THR A 57 13.63 -3.09 2.54
N LEU A 58 12.46 -3.07 3.15
CA LEU A 58 11.27 -3.69 2.59
C LEU A 58 10.83 -2.88 1.37
N LYS A 59 10.47 -3.56 0.28
CA LYS A 59 9.83 -2.96 -0.90
C LYS A 59 8.37 -3.37 -0.93
N ILE A 60 7.48 -2.43 -0.63
CA ILE A 60 6.04 -2.67 -0.57
C ILE A 60 5.38 -2.06 -1.81
N GLY A 61 4.74 -2.90 -2.62
CA GLY A 61 3.92 -2.52 -3.76
C GLY A 61 2.42 -2.65 -3.49
N LEU A 62 1.59 -2.19 -4.43
CA LEU A 62 0.13 -2.27 -4.30
C LEU A 62 -0.39 -3.72 -4.23
N LYS A 63 0.30 -4.66 -4.88
CA LYS A 63 -0.05 -6.09 -4.83
C LYS A 63 0.13 -6.67 -3.42
N ASP A 64 1.09 -6.18 -2.63
CA ASP A 64 1.29 -6.60 -1.23
C ASP A 64 0.16 -6.09 -0.35
N VAL A 65 -0.34 -4.87 -0.61
CA VAL A 65 -1.58 -4.39 0.02
C VAL A 65 -2.75 -5.30 -0.37
N GLY A 66 -2.83 -5.70 -1.64
CA GLY A 66 -3.83 -6.65 -2.12
C GLY A 66 -3.78 -8.01 -1.41
N LEU A 67 -2.59 -8.52 -1.09
CA LEU A 67 -2.43 -9.73 -0.28
C LEU A 67 -2.97 -9.52 1.15
N PHE A 68 -2.66 -8.37 1.76
CA PHE A 68 -3.17 -8.02 3.10
C PHE A 68 -4.69 -7.88 3.15
N THR A 69 -5.30 -7.21 2.16
CA THR A 69 -6.75 -6.95 2.12
C THR A 69 -7.56 -8.06 1.45
N GLY A 70 -6.90 -8.99 0.76
CA GLY A 70 -7.50 -10.00 -0.11
C GLY A 70 -8.02 -9.47 -1.45
N HIS A 71 -7.96 -8.16 -1.68
CA HIS A 71 -8.51 -7.50 -2.88
C HIS A 71 -7.98 -6.07 -3.06
N ILE A 72 -7.97 -5.55 -4.29
CA ILE A 72 -7.57 -4.16 -4.56
C ILE A 72 -8.80 -3.36 -5.00
N CYS A 73 -9.39 -2.63 -4.05
CA CYS A 73 -10.50 -1.69 -4.27
C CYS A 73 -10.01 -0.22 -4.26
N PRO A 74 -10.89 0.76 -4.50
CA PRO A 74 -10.52 2.18 -4.47
C PRO A 74 -9.94 2.60 -3.12
N GLY A 75 -10.42 2.03 -2.01
CA GLY A 75 -9.88 2.28 -0.66
C GLY A 75 -8.44 1.77 -0.50
N ALA A 76 -8.17 0.54 -0.94
CA ALA A 76 -6.83 -0.07 -0.88
C ALA A 76 -5.80 0.76 -1.68
N ALA A 77 -6.13 1.08 -2.93
CA ALA A 77 -5.27 1.91 -3.79
C ALA A 77 -5.09 3.32 -3.24
N SER A 78 -6.15 3.94 -2.72
CA SER A 78 -6.07 5.29 -2.14
C SER A 78 -5.23 5.30 -0.88
N GLY A 79 -5.34 4.30 -0.02
CA GLY A 79 -4.53 4.17 1.19
C GLY A 79 -3.05 4.02 0.87
N PHE A 80 -2.71 3.22 -0.15
CA PHE A 80 -1.34 3.06 -0.63
C PHE A 80 -0.77 4.38 -1.17
N MET A 81 -1.48 5.03 -2.10
CA MET A 81 -1.03 6.28 -2.72
C MET A 81 -0.93 7.41 -1.70
N LEU A 82 -1.92 7.58 -0.82
CA LEU A 82 -1.93 8.60 0.22
C LEU A 82 -0.77 8.41 1.21
N THR A 83 -0.51 7.16 1.63
CA THR A 83 0.61 6.83 2.52
C THR A 83 1.95 7.11 1.84
N LYS A 84 2.13 6.68 0.59
CA LYS A 84 3.34 6.95 -0.20
C LYS A 84 3.64 8.45 -0.28
N MET A 85 2.63 9.27 -0.54
CA MET A 85 2.77 10.73 -0.61
C MET A 85 3.07 11.35 0.77
N ALA A 86 2.41 10.89 1.83
CA ALA A 86 2.64 11.37 3.19
C ALA A 86 4.06 11.05 3.69
N LEU A 87 4.56 9.84 3.43
CA LEU A 87 5.93 9.45 3.79
C LEU A 87 6.98 10.27 3.03
N LYS A 88 6.76 10.52 1.74
CA LYS A 88 7.64 11.39 0.95
C LYS A 88 7.72 12.80 1.54
N GLU A 89 6.60 13.35 1.98
CA GLU A 89 6.57 14.69 2.61
C GLU A 89 7.28 14.70 3.98
N LEU A 90 7.10 13.64 4.79
CA LEU A 90 7.70 13.56 6.13
C LEU A 90 9.21 13.32 6.12
N PHE A 91 9.70 12.48 5.20
CA PHE A 91 11.09 12.04 5.17
C PHE A 91 11.92 12.69 4.05
N GLY A 92 11.27 13.32 3.07
CA GLY A 92 11.95 13.92 1.92
C GLY A 92 12.73 12.87 1.12
N LYS A 93 14.06 12.97 1.16
CA LYS A 93 14.97 12.00 0.52
C LYS A 93 15.40 10.87 1.45
N GLN A 94 15.10 10.95 2.75
CA GLN A 94 15.43 9.89 3.71
C GLN A 94 14.49 8.70 3.53
N ILE A 95 14.98 7.50 3.83
CA ILE A 95 14.15 6.30 3.87
C ILE A 95 13.26 6.37 5.12
N PRO A 96 11.93 6.22 4.98
CA PRO A 96 11.04 6.08 6.13
C PRO A 96 11.38 4.83 6.94
N GLU A 97 11.16 4.87 8.26
CA GLU A 97 11.46 3.77 9.17
C GLU A 97 10.20 3.36 9.94
N ARG A 98 9.88 2.06 9.92
CA ARG A 98 8.81 1.50 10.77
C ARG A 98 9.16 1.67 12.24
N GLY A 99 8.15 1.89 13.08
CA GLY A 99 8.35 2.25 14.49
C GLY A 99 8.66 3.73 14.74
N LYS A 100 8.96 4.55 13.72
CA LYS A 100 9.10 6.03 13.84
C LYS A 100 7.89 6.82 13.36
N ILE A 101 6.80 6.15 12.99
CA ILE A 101 5.63 6.78 12.39
C ILE A 101 4.40 6.47 13.23
N ARG A 102 3.65 7.51 13.60
CA ARG A 102 2.31 7.37 14.18
C ARG A 102 1.26 8.07 13.34
N ILE A 103 0.05 7.57 13.41
CA ILE A 103 -1.08 7.92 12.56
C ILE A 103 -2.30 8.19 13.42
N ALA A 104 -2.99 9.31 13.15
CA ALA A 104 -4.35 9.52 13.63
C ALA A 104 -5.31 9.51 12.44
N THR A 105 -6.47 8.89 12.59
CA THR A 105 -7.48 8.78 11.53
C THR A 105 -8.85 9.17 12.05
N MET A 106 -9.71 9.68 11.18
CA MET A 106 -11.13 9.80 11.48
C MET A 106 -11.79 8.41 11.61
N PRO A 107 -12.93 8.28 12.32
CA PRO A 107 -13.71 7.05 12.33
C PRO A 107 -14.17 6.63 10.92
N ASN A 108 -14.36 5.32 10.71
CA ASN A 108 -14.85 4.73 9.46
C ASN A 108 -13.98 5.06 8.24
N ASN A 109 -12.65 4.98 8.41
CA ASN A 109 -11.68 5.26 7.36
C ASN A 109 -10.74 4.05 7.17
N ASP A 110 -11.06 3.21 6.18
CA ASP A 110 -10.35 1.98 5.84
C ASP A 110 -8.92 2.21 5.30
N LEU A 111 -8.61 3.41 4.82
CA LEU A 111 -7.26 3.79 4.40
C LEU A 111 -6.25 3.67 5.56
N ALA A 112 -6.70 3.79 6.81
CA ALA A 112 -5.86 3.64 7.98
C ALA A 112 -5.29 2.22 8.13
N ASN A 113 -6.02 1.19 7.70
CA ASN A 113 -5.54 -0.19 7.74
C ASN A 113 -4.36 -0.38 6.78
N VAL A 114 -4.46 0.18 5.58
CA VAL A 114 -3.38 0.15 4.57
C VAL A 114 -2.18 0.94 5.05
N ALA A 115 -2.40 2.12 5.63
CA ALA A 115 -1.33 2.95 6.15
C ALA A 115 -0.58 2.24 7.29
N ALA A 116 -1.32 1.66 8.25
CA ALA A 116 -0.76 0.88 9.34
C ALA A 116 0.06 -0.32 8.85
N TYR A 117 -0.46 -1.08 7.88
CA TYR A 117 0.26 -2.19 7.24
C TYR A 117 1.60 -1.72 6.63
N ILE A 118 1.59 -0.62 5.86
CA ILE A 118 2.80 -0.08 5.23
C ILE A 118 3.81 0.36 6.30
N THR A 119 3.36 1.12 7.30
CA THR A 119 4.22 1.74 8.32
C THR A 119 4.56 0.82 9.50
N GLY A 120 4.12 -0.44 9.47
CA GLY A 120 4.41 -1.42 10.51
C GLY A 120 3.75 -1.08 11.86
N ILE A 121 2.61 -0.40 11.85
CA ILE A 121 1.87 -0.12 13.09
C ILE A 121 1.03 -1.35 13.41
N LEU A 122 1.39 -2.00 14.51
CA LEU A 122 0.73 -3.19 15.05
C LEU A 122 0.31 -2.89 16.49
N PRO A 123 -0.74 -3.55 17.02
CA PRO A 123 -1.08 -3.42 18.45
C PRO A 123 0.08 -3.79 19.37
N MET A 124 0.87 -4.79 18.97
CA MET A 124 2.10 -5.23 19.63
C MET A 124 3.18 -5.55 18.60
N ASN A 125 4.43 -5.28 18.95
CA ASN A 125 5.62 -5.66 18.21
C ASN A 125 6.68 -6.27 19.14
N LEU A 126 7.90 -6.54 18.65
CA LEU A 126 8.95 -7.16 19.47
C LEU A 126 9.44 -6.26 20.62
N LEU A 127 9.09 -4.97 20.59
CA LEU A 127 9.46 -3.97 21.60
C LEU A 127 8.30 -3.65 22.57
N GLY A 128 7.16 -4.34 22.44
CA GLY A 128 6.00 -4.22 23.32
C GLY A 128 4.76 -3.60 22.65
N GLU A 129 3.93 -2.92 23.45
CA GLU A 129 2.75 -2.22 22.95
C GLU A 129 3.15 -0.98 22.15
N HIS A 130 2.46 -0.77 21.03
CA HIS A 130 2.78 0.34 20.12
C HIS A 130 1.51 1.04 19.64
N PRO A 131 0.88 1.90 20.47
CA PRO A 131 -0.41 2.55 20.20
C PRO A 131 -0.30 3.72 19.21
N ASP A 132 0.38 3.48 18.09
CA ASP A 132 0.72 4.47 17.07
C ASP A 132 -0.39 4.66 16.04
N LEU A 133 -1.53 3.95 16.16
CA LEU A 133 -2.73 4.22 15.40
C LEU A 133 -3.84 4.69 16.35
N ILE A 134 -4.28 5.93 16.16
CA ILE A 134 -5.35 6.54 16.95
C ILE A 134 -6.56 6.82 16.05
N VAL A 135 -7.74 6.40 16.48
CA VAL A 135 -9.01 6.83 15.88
C VAL A 135 -9.51 8.05 16.65
N ASP A 136 -9.45 9.23 16.04
CA ASP A 136 -9.90 10.49 16.65
C ASP A 136 -11.19 11.01 15.99
N PRO A 137 -12.34 10.96 16.69
CA PRO A 137 -13.61 11.51 16.21
C PRO A 137 -13.57 13.01 15.86
N LYS A 138 -12.57 13.77 16.36
CA LYS A 138 -12.37 15.20 16.05
C LYS A 138 -11.79 15.44 14.66
N LEU A 139 -11.23 14.42 14.00
CA LEU A 139 -10.69 14.52 12.63
C LEU A 139 -11.77 14.53 11.52
N LYS A 140 -13.05 14.64 11.88
CA LYS A 140 -14.16 14.70 10.93
C LYS A 140 -14.01 15.88 9.95
N PRO A 141 -14.07 15.65 8.63
CA PRO A 141 -14.00 16.71 7.64
C PRO A 141 -15.30 17.51 7.59
N GLN A 142 -15.19 18.80 7.26
CA GLN A 142 -16.35 19.69 7.09
C GLN A 142 -17.25 19.29 5.90
N LYS A 143 -16.68 18.64 4.88
CA LYS A 143 -17.41 18.20 3.68
C LYS A 143 -17.43 16.67 3.60
N PRO A 144 -18.58 16.04 3.27
CA PRO A 144 -18.67 14.61 3.10
C PRO A 144 -17.79 14.12 1.93
N GLY A 145 -17.40 12.85 1.97
CA GLY A 145 -16.58 12.24 0.92
C GLY A 145 -15.08 12.53 1.02
N LYS A 146 -14.63 13.23 2.08
CA LYS A 146 -13.21 13.35 2.39
C LYS A 146 -12.83 12.34 3.47
N LEU A 147 -11.67 11.72 3.33
CA LEU A 147 -11.06 10.86 4.34
C LEU A 147 -9.77 11.51 4.80
N VAL A 148 -9.57 11.60 6.12
CA VAL A 148 -8.49 12.37 6.73
C VAL A 148 -7.63 11.46 7.60
N LEU A 149 -6.32 11.52 7.38
CA LEU A 149 -5.31 10.99 8.28
C LEU A 149 -4.29 12.07 8.64
N ILE A 150 -3.73 12.01 9.84
CA ILE A 150 -2.56 12.76 10.26
C ILE A 150 -1.42 11.77 10.42
N PHE A 151 -0.31 11.98 9.71
CA PHE A 151 0.91 11.22 9.91
C PHE A 151 1.91 12.08 10.68
N GLN A 152 2.57 11.50 11.68
CA GLN A 152 3.69 12.11 12.37
C GLN A 152 4.92 11.24 12.30
N ARG A 153 6.06 11.88 12.02
CA ARG A 153 7.38 11.32 12.21
C ARG A 153 7.82 11.62 13.65
N LYS A 154 7.93 10.58 14.51
CA LYS A 154 8.06 10.70 15.97
C LYS A 154 9.37 11.37 16.41
N ASP A 155 10.49 11.04 15.78
CA ASP A 155 11.83 11.54 16.12
C ASP A 155 12.02 13.05 15.87
N THR A 156 11.27 13.64 14.92
CA THR A 156 11.36 15.07 14.57
C THR A 156 10.12 15.87 14.94
N GLY A 157 9.04 15.19 15.33
CA GLY A 157 7.73 15.80 15.55
C GLY A 157 7.04 16.30 14.27
N LYS A 158 7.67 16.24 13.10
CA LYS A 158 7.08 16.69 11.82
C LYS A 158 5.80 15.94 11.53
N MET A 159 4.79 16.68 11.08
CA MET A 159 3.44 16.17 10.87
C MET A 159 2.88 16.65 9.54
N VAL A 160 2.10 15.78 8.90
CA VAL A 160 1.34 16.09 7.70
C VAL A 160 -0.11 15.65 7.86
N LYS A 161 -1.02 16.51 7.40
CA LYS A 161 -2.42 16.16 7.18
C LYS A 161 -2.56 15.64 5.76
N ALA A 162 -3.03 14.42 5.64
CA ALA A 162 -3.26 13.72 4.40
C ALA A 162 -4.77 13.58 4.19
N VAL A 163 -5.27 14.08 3.06
CA VAL A 163 -6.69 14.05 2.72
C VAL A 163 -6.88 13.36 1.37
N PHE A 164 -7.74 12.35 1.36
CA PHE A 164 -8.26 11.74 0.14
C PHE A 164 -9.68 12.25 -0.13
N ASN A 165 -9.94 12.73 -1.33
CA ASN A 165 -11.23 13.27 -1.75
C ASN A 165 -11.98 12.26 -2.63
N LYS A 166 -12.65 11.30 -1.99
CA LYS A 166 -13.42 10.24 -2.64
C LYS A 166 -14.47 10.76 -3.62
N ALA A 167 -15.03 11.95 -3.36
CA ALA A 167 -16.00 12.58 -4.24
C ALA A 167 -15.46 12.96 -5.63
N LYS A 168 -14.13 12.95 -5.83
CA LYS A 168 -13.50 13.22 -7.14
C LYS A 168 -13.43 11.99 -8.05
N ILE A 169 -13.57 10.79 -7.50
CA ILE A 169 -13.58 9.54 -8.28
C ILE A 169 -14.95 8.89 -8.35
N GLU A 170 -15.81 9.14 -7.36
CA GLU A 170 -17.17 8.60 -7.31
C GLU A 170 -18.16 9.75 -7.44
N ASP A 171 -18.80 9.86 -8.60
CA ASP A 171 -19.96 10.74 -8.80
C ASP A 171 -21.24 10.12 -8.20
N ALA A 172 -22.38 10.82 -8.32
CA ALA A 172 -23.64 10.35 -7.75
C ALA A 172 -24.12 9.03 -8.38
N GLN A 173 -23.92 8.86 -9.69
CA GLN A 173 -24.33 7.67 -10.42
C GLN A 173 -23.48 6.45 -10.02
N THR A 174 -22.17 6.63 -9.96
CA THR A 174 -21.19 5.63 -9.52
C THR A 174 -21.49 5.16 -8.10
N LYS A 175 -21.77 6.08 -7.18
CA LYS A 175 -22.15 5.72 -5.79
C LYS A 175 -23.43 4.89 -5.77
N LYS A 176 -24.45 5.31 -6.53
CA LYS A 176 -25.73 4.59 -6.61
C LYS A 176 -25.53 3.17 -7.15
N ALA A 177 -24.74 3.02 -8.21
CA ALA A 177 -24.42 1.72 -8.81
C ALA A 177 -23.68 0.81 -7.81
N ILE A 178 -22.59 1.30 -7.20
CA ILE A 178 -21.81 0.53 -6.20
C ILE A 178 -22.69 0.16 -5.00
N PHE A 179 -23.53 1.06 -4.52
CA PHE A 179 -24.42 0.79 -3.39
C PHE A 179 -25.46 -0.28 -3.72
N ALA A 180 -26.12 -0.17 -4.87
CA ALA A 180 -27.10 -1.15 -5.33
C ALA A 180 -26.46 -2.54 -5.50
N TYR A 181 -25.29 -2.60 -6.13
CA TYR A 181 -24.54 -3.84 -6.28
C TYR A 181 -24.15 -4.44 -4.93
N LYS A 182 -23.56 -3.65 -4.02
CA LYS A 182 -23.17 -4.15 -2.69
C LYS A 182 -24.34 -4.80 -1.95
N LYS A 183 -25.53 -4.21 -2.04
CA LYS A 183 -26.74 -4.77 -1.44
C LYS A 183 -27.13 -6.12 -2.07
N ARG A 184 -27.04 -6.24 -3.40
CA ARG A 184 -27.35 -7.49 -4.12
C ARG A 184 -26.30 -8.57 -3.86
N PHE A 185 -25.02 -8.22 -3.94
CA PHE A 185 -23.90 -9.11 -3.67
C PHE A 185 -23.96 -9.68 -2.24
N ALA A 186 -24.18 -8.82 -1.23
CA ALA A 186 -24.32 -9.27 0.16
C ALA A 186 -25.55 -10.18 0.38
N ALA A 187 -26.57 -10.08 -0.47
CA ALA A 187 -27.75 -10.94 -0.43
C ALA A 187 -27.60 -12.23 -1.26
N GLY A 188 -26.44 -12.48 -1.88
CA GLY A 188 -26.22 -13.63 -2.76
C GLY A 188 -26.99 -13.59 -4.07
N ARG A 189 -27.40 -12.39 -4.53
CA ARG A 189 -28.25 -12.20 -5.71
C ARG A 189 -27.54 -11.59 -6.91
N ALA A 190 -26.24 -11.31 -6.80
CA ALA A 190 -25.46 -10.81 -7.93
C ALA A 190 -25.15 -11.98 -8.88
N ASN A 191 -25.50 -11.82 -10.17
CA ASN A 191 -25.12 -12.79 -11.20
C ASN A 191 -23.71 -12.52 -11.73
N GLU A 192 -23.20 -13.40 -12.61
CA GLU A 192 -21.83 -13.29 -13.17
C GLU A 192 -21.62 -12.00 -13.96
N GLU A 193 -22.60 -11.58 -14.77
CA GLU A 193 -22.55 -10.33 -15.54
C GLU A 193 -22.43 -9.11 -14.62
N GLU A 194 -23.25 -9.05 -13.56
CA GLU A 194 -23.19 -7.98 -12.55
C GLU A 194 -21.83 -7.95 -11.83
N ILE A 195 -21.24 -9.11 -11.57
CA ILE A 195 -19.91 -9.24 -10.96
C ILE A 195 -18.83 -8.68 -11.90
N ASP A 196 -18.87 -9.04 -13.18
CA ASP A 196 -17.90 -8.59 -14.18
C ASP A 196 -18.01 -7.09 -14.44
N GLU A 197 -19.23 -6.57 -14.64
CA GLU A 197 -19.48 -5.15 -14.83
C GLU A 197 -19.01 -4.32 -13.64
N MET A 198 -19.34 -4.75 -12.42
CA MET A 198 -18.89 -4.07 -11.22
C MET A 198 -17.37 -4.19 -11.05
N GLY A 199 -16.80 -5.35 -11.36
CA GLY A 199 -15.35 -5.55 -11.37
C GLY A 199 -14.66 -4.53 -12.29
N ALA A 200 -15.14 -4.39 -13.52
CA ALA A 200 -14.63 -3.42 -14.49
C ALA A 200 -14.78 -1.98 -14.00
N LEU A 201 -15.95 -1.61 -13.47
CA LEU A 201 -16.18 -0.27 -12.89
C LEU A 201 -15.20 0.01 -11.75
N ILE A 202 -15.06 -0.90 -10.80
CA ILE A 202 -14.17 -0.75 -9.66
C ILE A 202 -12.71 -0.64 -10.11
N GLN A 203 -12.26 -1.49 -11.03
CA GLN A 203 -10.88 -1.46 -11.51
C GLN A 203 -10.57 -0.21 -12.34
N ASN A 204 -11.56 0.35 -13.04
CA ASN A 204 -11.41 1.67 -13.66
C ASN A 204 -11.21 2.78 -12.63
N LEU A 205 -11.92 2.76 -11.49
CA LEU A 205 -11.68 3.71 -10.39
C LEU A 205 -10.30 3.54 -9.78
N VAL A 206 -9.85 2.30 -9.56
CA VAL A 206 -8.50 1.98 -9.06
C VAL A 206 -7.44 2.52 -10.01
N LYS A 207 -7.59 2.29 -11.32
CA LYS A 207 -6.67 2.80 -12.34
C LYS A 207 -6.58 4.33 -12.30
N LYS A 208 -7.73 5.02 -12.20
CA LYS A 208 -7.76 6.49 -12.03
C LYS A 208 -6.99 6.92 -10.78
N ILE A 209 -7.22 6.28 -9.64
CA ILE A 209 -6.50 6.60 -8.38
C ILE A 209 -4.98 6.46 -8.53
N ILE A 210 -4.51 5.40 -9.17
CA ILE A 210 -3.07 5.13 -9.33
C ILE A 210 -2.42 6.17 -10.24
N LEU A 211 -3.12 6.61 -11.28
CA LEU A 211 -2.59 7.51 -12.31
C LEU A 211 -2.80 8.99 -12.00
N ASP A 212 -3.76 9.32 -11.12
CA ASP A 212 -4.10 10.70 -10.77
C ASP A 212 -3.06 11.30 -9.82
N THR A 213 -2.35 12.31 -10.34
CA THR A 213 -1.34 13.09 -9.59
C THR A 213 -1.86 14.45 -9.12
N SER A 214 -3.15 14.72 -9.29
CA SER A 214 -3.76 16.00 -8.94
C SER A 214 -3.84 16.21 -7.43
N ARG A 215 -3.71 17.48 -7.02
CA ARG A 215 -3.92 17.92 -5.63
C ARG A 215 -5.39 17.92 -5.21
N ASP A 216 -6.29 17.66 -6.16
CA ASP A 216 -7.74 17.63 -5.97
C ASP A 216 -8.21 16.30 -5.38
N LEU A 217 -7.55 15.20 -5.78
CA LEU A 217 -7.80 13.86 -5.27
C LEU A 217 -7.04 13.61 -3.96
N PHE A 218 -5.75 13.92 -3.96
CA PHE A 218 -4.87 13.75 -2.80
C PHE A 218 -4.29 15.10 -2.37
N LYS A 219 -4.49 15.46 -1.10
CA LYS A 219 -3.92 16.67 -0.53
C LYS A 219 -3.08 16.33 0.70
N ILE A 220 -1.76 16.49 0.57
CA ILE A 220 -0.81 16.40 1.68
C ILE A 220 -0.40 17.83 2.05
N THR A 221 -0.56 18.20 3.32
CA THR A 221 -0.18 19.53 3.82
C THR A 221 0.51 19.41 5.16
N PRO A 222 1.59 20.17 5.43
CA PRO A 222 2.16 20.26 6.76
C PRO A 222 1.08 20.59 7.81
N CYS A 223 1.19 19.97 8.98
CA CYS A 223 0.24 20.15 10.08
C CYS A 223 1.02 20.37 11.37
N SER A 224 0.86 21.52 12.02
CA SER A 224 1.51 21.80 13.33
C SER A 224 0.53 21.88 14.49
N LYS A 225 -0.78 21.96 14.19
CA LYS A 225 -1.83 22.24 15.19
C LYS A 225 -2.44 20.99 15.81
N TYR A 226 -2.26 19.82 15.19
CA TYR A 226 -2.81 18.57 15.73
C TYR A 226 -1.96 18.09 16.90
N LYS A 227 -2.62 17.71 18.00
CA LYS A 227 -1.98 17.06 19.15
C LYS A 227 -2.53 15.64 19.23
N PHE A 228 -1.62 14.66 19.28
CA PHE A 228 -2.04 13.29 19.52
C PHE A 228 -2.61 13.20 20.95
N PRO A 229 -3.73 12.50 21.18
CA PRO A 229 -4.18 12.17 22.51
C PRO A 229 -3.07 11.48 23.33
N ASN A 230 -3.03 11.75 24.64
CA ASN A 230 -2.08 11.16 25.60
C ASN A 230 -0.59 11.47 25.31
N GLN A 231 -0.30 12.68 24.79
CA GLN A 231 1.05 13.24 24.83
C GLN A 231 1.43 13.70 26.24
#